data_AF-A0A662U5V8-F1
#
_entry.id   AF-A0A662U5V8-F1
#
_cell.length_a   1.000
_cell.length_b   1.000
_cell.length_c   1.000
_cell.angle_alpha   90.00
_cell.angle_beta   90.00
_cell.angle_gamma   90.00
#
_symmetry.space_group_name_H-M   'P 1'
#
loop_
_entity.id
_entity.type
_entity.pdbx_description
1 polymer ?
#
loop_
_entity_poly.entity_id
_entity_poly.type
_entity_poly.pdbx_seq_one_letter_code
_entity_poly.pdbx_strand_id
1 'polypeptide(L)'
;MKLIFVTSSPRRIEFLRKFNLKFNIIMPKSEPKVSFRDPCKTAIMRAKGKVESVLPRIPQDSIVMAADTIVYVEGKVLGKPRSKKEAIEILKKLSGRTHCVITALVFASKDKVVSKCVRTMVRFKKLSAREIMWYIETKEPMDKAGAYAIQGYAAFFIKEIRGDYYNVLGLPL
;
A
#
# COMPACT_ATOMS: atom_id res chain seq x y z
N MET A 1 5.11 -26.69 -5.30
CA MET A 1 4.65 -25.48 -4.59
C MET A 1 4.48 -24.29 -5.53
N LYS A 2 3.24 -23.83 -5.73
CA LYS A 2 2.89 -22.66 -6.56
C LYS A 2 2.86 -21.38 -5.73
N LEU A 3 3.44 -20.29 -6.22
CA LEU A 3 3.37 -18.98 -5.57
C LEU A 3 2.25 -18.15 -6.21
N ILE A 4 1.34 -17.63 -5.38
CA ILE A 4 0.17 -16.89 -5.85
C ILE A 4 0.09 -15.55 -5.12
N PHE A 5 0.14 -14.45 -5.89
CA PHE A 5 -0.05 -13.11 -5.37
C PHE A 5 -1.51 -12.67 -5.54
N VAL A 6 -2.15 -12.36 -4.42
CA VAL A 6 -3.53 -11.87 -4.37
C VAL A 6 -3.52 -10.35 -4.36
N THR A 7 -3.58 -9.74 -5.54
CA THR A 7 -3.50 -8.29 -5.65
C THR A 7 -4.22 -7.74 -6.88
N SER A 8 -4.91 -6.62 -6.68
CA SER A 8 -5.52 -5.77 -7.72
C SER A 8 -4.64 -4.58 -8.09
N SER A 9 -3.52 -4.37 -7.39
CA SER A 9 -2.69 -3.16 -7.53
C SER A 9 -1.79 -3.25 -8.77
N PRO A 10 -1.98 -2.37 -9.78
CA PRO A 10 -1.14 -2.40 -10.98
C PRO A 10 0.34 -2.23 -10.66
N ARG A 11 0.66 -1.35 -9.68
CA ARG A 11 2.02 -1.10 -9.20
C ARG A 11 2.69 -2.35 -8.61
N ARG A 12 1.98 -3.12 -7.79
CA ARG A 12 2.54 -4.36 -7.24
C ARG A 12 2.73 -5.41 -8.32
N ILE A 13 1.81 -5.50 -9.27
CA ILE A 13 1.91 -6.43 -10.41
C ILE A 13 3.13 -6.09 -11.28
N GLU A 14 3.29 -4.82 -11.63
CA GLU A 14 4.45 -4.33 -12.38
C GLU A 14 5.75 -4.63 -11.64
N PHE A 15 5.79 -4.33 -10.33
CA PHE A 15 6.97 -4.59 -9.51
C PHE A 15 7.29 -6.08 -9.38
N LEU A 16 6.28 -6.92 -9.14
CA LEU A 16 6.43 -8.37 -9.05
C LEU A 16 6.99 -8.98 -10.35
N ARG A 17 6.54 -8.47 -11.51
CA ARG A 17 7.02 -8.94 -12.82
C ARG A 17 8.49 -8.63 -13.10
N LYS A 18 9.10 -7.71 -12.34
CA LYS A 18 10.55 -7.45 -12.44
C LYS A 18 11.37 -8.59 -11.81
N PHE A 19 10.78 -9.37 -10.91
CA PHE A 19 11.42 -10.57 -10.40
C PHE A 19 11.20 -11.70 -11.40
N ASN A 20 12.29 -12.31 -11.85
CA ASN A 20 12.28 -13.47 -12.74
C ASN A 20 11.84 -14.74 -11.99
N LEU A 21 10.65 -14.70 -11.38
CA LEU A 21 10.06 -15.74 -10.56
C LEU A 21 8.80 -16.29 -11.23
N LYS A 22 8.59 -17.60 -11.09
CA LYS A 22 7.34 -18.24 -11.54
C LYS A 22 6.26 -18.06 -10.46
N PHE A 23 5.28 -17.21 -10.73
CA PHE A 23 4.12 -16.99 -9.87
C PHE A 23 2.85 -16.73 -10.67
N ASN A 24 1.70 -16.90 -10.02
CA ASN A 24 0.39 -16.51 -10.54
C ASN A 24 -0.11 -15.25 -9.82
N ILE A 25 -0.90 -14.43 -10.51
CA ILE A 25 -1.62 -13.30 -9.90
C ILE A 25 -3.11 -13.60 -9.96
N ILE A 26 -3.80 -13.40 -8.84
CA ILE A 26 -5.25 -13.51 -8.74
C ILE A 26 -5.79 -12.23 -8.11
N MET A 27 -6.91 -11.73 -8.61
CA MET A 27 -7.58 -10.58 -7.99
C MET A 27 -8.32 -11.02 -6.71
N PRO A 28 -8.23 -10.26 -5.61
CA PRO A 28 -9.05 -10.52 -4.44
C PRO A 28 -10.53 -10.37 -4.80
N LYS A 29 -11.41 -11.21 -4.23
CA LYS A 29 -12.86 -11.06 -4.45
C LYS A 29 -13.47 -9.91 -3.65
N SER A 30 -12.81 -9.52 -2.57
CA SER A 30 -13.22 -8.41 -1.72
C SER A 30 -12.00 -7.68 -1.17
N GLU A 31 -12.15 -6.37 -0.97
CA GLU A 31 -11.19 -5.56 -0.23
C GLU A 31 -11.81 -5.22 1.14
N PRO A 32 -11.30 -5.80 2.25
CA PRO A 32 -11.85 -5.53 3.57
C PRO A 32 -11.77 -4.05 3.94
N LYS A 33 -12.88 -3.49 4.40
CA LYS A 33 -12.97 -2.08 4.86
C LYS A 33 -12.86 -1.97 6.38
N VAL A 34 -11.96 -2.74 7.00
CA VAL A 34 -11.72 -2.70 8.45
C VAL A 34 -10.72 -1.61 8.82
N SER A 35 -10.84 -1.07 10.03
CA SER A 35 -9.91 -0.08 10.59
C SER A 35 -9.83 -0.26 12.11
N PHE A 36 -8.61 -0.31 12.63
CA PHE A 36 -8.31 -0.45 14.06
C PHE A 36 -7.44 0.72 14.53
N ARG A 37 -7.34 0.91 15.86
CA ARG A 37 -6.44 1.91 16.45
C ARG A 37 -4.98 1.66 16.11
N ASP A 38 -4.55 0.39 16.13
CA ASP A 38 -3.22 0.02 15.64
C ASP A 38 -3.24 -0.05 14.09
N PRO A 39 -2.42 0.77 13.42
CA PRO A 39 -2.35 0.72 11.96
C PRO A 39 -1.72 -0.57 11.43
N CYS A 40 -0.84 -1.25 12.17
CA CYS A 40 -0.33 -2.56 11.74
C CYS A 40 -1.44 -3.60 11.72
N LYS A 41 -2.23 -3.70 12.80
CA LYS A 41 -3.43 -4.55 12.83
C LYS A 41 -4.39 -4.24 11.68
N THR A 42 -4.58 -2.96 11.35
CA THR A 42 -5.39 -2.56 10.19
C THR A 42 -4.86 -3.14 8.88
N ALA A 43 -3.59 -2.92 8.56
CA ALA A 43 -2.99 -3.43 7.34
C ALA A 43 -3.00 -4.97 7.30
N ILE A 44 -2.67 -5.65 8.41
CA ILE A 44 -2.67 -7.11 8.52
C ILE A 44 -4.07 -7.68 8.25
N MET A 45 -5.10 -7.14 8.90
CA MET A 45 -6.47 -7.66 8.73
C MET A 45 -7.01 -7.42 7.33
N ARG A 46 -6.62 -6.33 6.66
CA ARG A 46 -6.97 -6.08 5.26
C ARG A 46 -6.26 -7.05 4.31
N ALA A 47 -4.96 -7.28 4.50
CA ALA A 47 -4.21 -8.26 3.72
C ALA A 47 -4.74 -9.69 3.94
N LYS A 48 -5.04 -10.05 5.19
CA LYS A 48 -5.59 -11.36 5.55
C LYS A 48 -6.94 -11.62 4.87
N GLY A 49 -7.86 -10.66 4.91
CA GLY A 49 -9.15 -10.82 4.24
C GLY A 49 -9.03 -10.96 2.71
N LYS A 50 -8.01 -10.36 2.06
CA LYS A 50 -7.73 -10.60 0.64
C LYS A 50 -7.36 -12.06 0.39
N VAL A 51 -6.45 -12.62 1.21
CA VAL A 51 -6.03 -14.02 1.14
C VAL A 51 -7.24 -14.95 1.36
N GLU A 52 -8.01 -14.73 2.41
CA GLU A 52 -9.18 -15.56 2.76
C GLU A 52 -10.25 -15.55 1.65
N SER A 53 -10.38 -14.43 0.91
CA SER A 53 -11.36 -14.32 -0.19
C SER A 53 -11.11 -15.31 -1.34
N VAL A 54 -9.87 -15.79 -1.48
CA VAL A 54 -9.47 -16.71 -2.55
C VAL A 54 -9.12 -18.11 -2.05
N LEU A 55 -8.68 -18.26 -0.79
CA LEU A 55 -8.13 -19.49 -0.21
C LEU A 55 -8.94 -20.77 -0.53
N PRO A 56 -10.29 -20.78 -0.49
CA PRO A 56 -11.07 -21.98 -0.80
C PRO A 56 -10.95 -22.49 -2.25
N ARG A 57 -10.39 -21.70 -3.17
CA ARG A 57 -10.28 -22.02 -4.61
C ARG A 57 -8.83 -22.31 -5.04
N ILE A 58 -7.91 -22.38 -4.08
CA ILE A 58 -6.48 -22.45 -4.35
C ILE A 58 -6.01 -23.92 -4.23
N PRO A 59 -5.13 -24.41 -5.14
CA PRO A 59 -4.59 -25.77 -5.03
C PRO A 59 -3.85 -25.97 -3.70
N GLN A 60 -3.94 -27.19 -3.14
CA GLN A 60 -3.34 -27.50 -1.84
C GLN A 60 -1.81 -27.25 -1.80
N ASP A 61 -1.11 -27.49 -2.91
CA ASP A 61 0.33 -27.21 -3.06
C ASP A 61 0.60 -25.75 -3.49
N SER A 62 0.03 -24.78 -2.78
CA SER A 62 0.23 -23.34 -3.06
C SER A 62 0.52 -22.52 -1.81
N ILE A 63 1.36 -21.50 -1.97
CA ILE A 63 1.50 -20.40 -1.03
C ILE A 63 0.81 -19.19 -1.65
N VAL A 64 -0.17 -18.65 -0.94
CA VAL A 64 -0.85 -17.40 -1.31
C VAL A 64 -0.33 -16.24 -0.49
N MET A 65 -0.19 -15.09 -1.12
CA MET A 65 0.34 -13.89 -0.48
C MET A 65 -0.49 -12.68 -0.86
N ALA A 66 -0.85 -11.86 0.12
CA ALA A 66 -1.44 -10.56 -0.13
C ALA A 66 -0.71 -9.48 0.67
N ALA A 67 -0.77 -8.26 0.12
CA ALA A 67 -0.27 -7.07 0.79
C ALA A 67 -1.38 -6.01 0.92
N ASP A 68 -1.30 -5.23 1.99
CA ASP A 68 -2.07 -4.00 2.16
C ASP A 68 -1.16 -2.88 2.65
N THR A 69 -1.31 -1.70 2.06
CA THR A 69 -0.46 -0.55 2.35
C THR A 69 -1.34 0.61 2.72
N ILE A 70 -1.03 1.23 3.87
CA ILE A 70 -1.74 2.38 4.39
C ILE A 70 -0.75 3.51 4.71
N VAL A 71 -1.23 4.75 4.57
CA VAL A 71 -0.50 5.93 5.03
C VAL A 71 -1.13 6.37 6.34
N TYR A 72 -0.31 6.62 7.36
CA TYR A 72 -0.74 6.96 8.71
C TYR A 72 -0.05 8.23 9.20
N VAL A 73 -0.83 9.20 9.65
CA VAL A 73 -0.34 10.47 10.19
C VAL A 73 -1.28 10.99 11.27
N GLU A 74 -0.72 11.35 12.43
CA GLU A 74 -1.43 11.96 13.56
C GLU A 74 -2.72 11.18 13.93
N GLY A 75 -2.61 9.89 14.23
CA GLY A 75 -3.77 9.09 14.66
C GLY A 75 -4.68 8.62 13.52
N LYS A 76 -4.50 9.08 12.27
CA LYS A 76 -5.43 8.82 11.16
C LYS A 76 -4.80 8.03 10.03
N VAL A 77 -5.53 7.04 9.53
CA VAL A 77 -5.23 6.33 8.28
C VAL A 77 -5.77 7.15 7.11
N LEU A 78 -4.91 7.43 6.13
CA LEU A 78 -5.25 8.12 4.89
C LEU A 78 -5.42 7.08 3.78
N GLY A 79 -6.64 7.00 3.25
CA GLY A 79 -6.99 6.13 2.13
C GLY A 79 -6.65 6.73 0.76
N LYS A 80 -7.22 6.14 -0.28
CA LYS A 80 -7.25 6.74 -1.62
C LYS A 80 -8.25 7.90 -1.61
N PRO A 81 -7.91 9.08 -2.16
CA PRO A 81 -8.87 10.18 -2.25
C PRO A 81 -10.02 9.83 -3.19
N ARG A 82 -11.25 10.21 -2.82
CA ARG A 82 -12.47 10.03 -3.63
C ARG A 82 -12.74 11.21 -4.55
N SER A 83 -12.05 12.33 -4.32
CA SER A 83 -12.19 13.56 -5.10
C SER A 83 -10.88 14.35 -5.12
N LYS A 84 -10.74 15.28 -6.08
CA LYS A 84 -9.62 16.23 -6.11
C LYS A 84 -9.53 17.02 -4.80
N LYS A 85 -10.66 17.43 -4.23
CA LYS A 85 -10.72 18.15 -2.95
C LYS A 85 -10.11 17.33 -1.82
N GLU A 86 -10.47 16.05 -1.72
CA GLU A 86 -9.90 15.15 -0.72
C GLU A 86 -8.39 14.94 -0.93
N ALA A 87 -7.93 14.86 -2.18
CA ALA A 87 -6.49 14.79 -2.49
C ALA A 87 -5.75 16.05 -2.00
N ILE A 88 -6.32 17.24 -2.19
CA ILE A 88 -5.76 18.51 -1.66
C ILE A 88 -5.64 18.44 -0.14
N GLU A 89 -6.70 18.02 0.55
CA GLU A 89 -6.74 17.94 2.02
C GLU A 89 -5.69 16.96 2.55
N ILE A 90 -5.58 15.79 1.92
CA ILE A 90 -4.54 14.80 2.23
C ILE A 90 -3.15 15.39 2.04
N LEU A 91 -2.85 16.00 0.89
CA LEU A 91 -1.53 16.57 0.59
C LEU A 91 -1.18 17.74 1.52
N LYS A 92 -2.15 18.60 1.85
CA LYS A 92 -1.98 19.65 2.87
C LYS A 92 -1.69 19.05 4.25
N LYS A 93 -2.32 17.93 4.60
CA LYS A 93 -2.04 17.23 5.86
C LYS A 93 -0.63 16.64 5.88
N LEU A 94 -0.12 16.10 4.78
CA LEU A 94 1.24 15.56 4.70
C LEU A 94 2.32 16.63 4.56
N SER A 95 2.00 17.80 4.01
CA SER A 95 2.91 18.92 3.77
C SER A 95 3.76 19.28 5.00
N GLY A 96 5.09 19.24 4.84
CA GLY A 96 6.06 19.58 5.88
C GLY A 96 6.15 18.59 7.06
N ARG A 97 5.38 17.50 7.04
CA ARG A 97 5.30 16.53 8.13
C ARG A 97 6.05 15.24 7.79
N THR A 98 6.31 14.47 8.85
CA THR A 98 6.71 13.07 8.74
C THR A 98 5.49 12.19 8.99
N HIS A 99 5.28 11.20 8.13
CA HIS A 99 4.19 10.23 8.24
C HIS A 99 4.72 8.81 8.08
N CYS A 100 3.94 7.84 8.52
CA CYS A 100 4.31 6.43 8.43
C CYS A 100 3.59 5.77 7.26
N VAL A 101 4.35 5.13 6.39
CA VAL A 101 3.81 4.19 5.40
C VAL A 101 3.98 2.78 5.95
N ILE A 102 2.88 2.05 5.98
CA ILE A 102 2.79 0.77 6.65
C ILE A 102 2.28 -0.23 5.63
N THR A 103 3.09 -1.22 5.31
CA THR A 103 2.66 -2.38 4.52
C THR A 103 2.64 -3.61 5.40
N ALA A 104 1.52 -4.32 5.37
CA ALA A 104 1.45 -5.67 5.90
C ALA A 104 1.52 -6.68 4.77
N LEU A 105 2.28 -7.74 4.98
CA LEU A 105 2.31 -8.94 4.18
C LEU A 105 1.60 -10.05 4.95
N VAL A 106 0.74 -10.80 4.27
CA VAL A 106 0.14 -12.02 4.80
C VAL A 106 0.40 -13.13 3.81
N PHE A 107 1.01 -14.21 4.30
CA PHE A 107 1.21 -15.45 3.56
C PHE A 107 0.34 -16.53 4.19
N ALA A 108 -0.32 -17.33 3.36
CA ALA A 108 -1.05 -18.50 3.81
C ALA A 108 -0.77 -19.72 2.93
N SER A 109 -0.76 -20.87 3.58
CA SER A 109 -1.01 -22.19 2.98
C SER A 109 -2.26 -22.79 3.65
N LYS A 110 -2.56 -24.05 3.36
CA LYS A 110 -3.65 -24.77 4.02
C LYS A 110 -3.48 -24.84 5.56
N ASP A 111 -2.24 -25.00 6.01
CA ASP A 111 -1.96 -25.34 7.41
C ASP A 111 -1.44 -24.16 8.23
N LYS A 112 -1.00 -23.08 7.57
CA LYS A 112 -0.29 -22.00 8.24
C LYS A 112 -0.62 -20.65 7.63
N VAL A 113 -0.86 -19.66 8.50
CA VAL A 113 -0.93 -18.25 8.13
C VAL A 113 0.14 -17.51 8.91
N VAL A 114 0.96 -16.75 8.20
CA VAL A 114 1.97 -15.86 8.79
C VAL A 114 1.79 -14.45 8.28
N SER A 115 2.11 -13.46 9.12
CA SER A 115 2.03 -12.06 8.73
C SER A 115 3.24 -11.27 9.21
N LYS A 116 3.58 -10.23 8.45
CA LYS A 116 4.64 -9.28 8.79
C LYS A 116 4.13 -7.87 8.54
N CYS A 117 4.34 -6.95 9.48
CA CYS A 117 4.09 -5.53 9.30
C CYS A 117 5.43 -4.80 9.17
N VAL A 118 5.58 -3.97 8.16
CA VAL A 118 6.77 -3.13 7.95
C VAL A 118 6.34 -1.66 7.97
N ARG A 119 7.13 -0.84 8.67
CA ARG A 119 6.89 0.59 8.85
C ARG A 119 8.06 1.37 8.27
N THR A 120 7.75 2.37 7.44
CA THR A 120 8.74 3.31 6.89
C THR A 120 8.26 4.73 7.16
N MET A 121 9.12 5.56 7.72
CA MET A 121 8.83 6.99 7.88
C MET A 121 9.19 7.73 6.60
N VAL A 122 8.30 8.60 6.14
CA VAL A 122 8.50 9.45 4.97
C VAL A 122 8.27 10.90 5.40
N ARG A 123 9.22 11.78 5.12
CA ARG A 123 9.12 13.21 5.41
C ARG A 123 8.91 14.00 4.13
N PHE A 124 7.85 14.80 4.08
CA PHE A 124 7.64 15.74 2.98
C PHE A 124 8.31 17.09 3.26
N LYS A 125 8.71 17.78 2.20
CA LYS A 125 8.94 19.23 2.25
C LYS A 125 7.62 19.95 2.48
N LYS A 126 7.69 21.23 2.86
CA LYS A 126 6.50 22.08 2.86
C LYS A 126 6.08 22.28 1.40
N LEU A 127 4.86 21.86 1.08
CA LEU A 127 4.26 21.98 -0.24
C LEU A 127 3.52 23.31 -0.35
N SER A 128 3.77 24.02 -1.44
CA SER A 128 2.99 25.18 -1.85
C SER A 128 1.64 24.75 -2.44
N ALA A 129 0.68 25.67 -2.47
CA ALA A 129 -0.61 25.43 -3.13
C ALA A 129 -0.42 25.10 -4.62
N ARG A 130 0.54 25.75 -5.29
CA ARG A 130 0.86 25.52 -6.71
C ARG A 130 1.36 24.09 -6.94
N GLU A 131 2.27 23.58 -6.11
CA GLU A 131 2.76 22.19 -6.22
C GLU A 131 1.65 21.17 -6.00
N ILE A 132 0.77 21.41 -5.03
CA ILE A 132 -0.37 20.53 -4.75
C ILE A 132 -1.31 20.48 -5.96
N MET A 133 -1.65 21.64 -6.53
CA MET A 133 -2.54 21.71 -7.69
C MET A 133 -1.93 21.06 -8.92
N TRP A 134 -0.67 21.38 -9.23
CA TRP A 134 0.09 20.74 -10.30
C TRP A 134 0.10 19.22 -10.16
N TYR A 135 0.33 18.70 -8.94
CA TYR A 135 0.35 17.26 -8.75
C TYR A 135 -1.00 16.60 -8.97
N ILE A 136 -2.09 17.25 -8.56
CA ILE A 136 -3.45 16.76 -8.79
C ILE A 136 -3.79 16.71 -10.28
N GLU A 137 -3.30 17.66 -11.07
CA GLU A 137 -3.50 17.69 -12.52
C GLU A 137 -2.87 16.49 -13.24
N THR A 138 -1.78 15.92 -12.70
CA THR A 138 -1.18 14.67 -13.22
C THR A 138 -2.11 13.46 -13.10
N LYS A 139 -3.17 13.55 -12.27
CA LYS A 139 -4.07 12.45 -11.86
C LYS A 139 -3.38 11.32 -11.09
N GLU A 140 -2.06 11.33 -10.95
CA GLU A 140 -1.31 10.37 -10.16
C GLU A 140 -1.83 10.19 -8.71
N PRO A 141 -2.21 11.23 -7.95
CA PRO A 141 -2.63 11.03 -6.56
C PRO A 141 -3.91 10.21 -6.38
N MET A 142 -4.74 10.05 -7.42
CA MET A 142 -6.14 9.66 -7.26
C MET A 142 -6.34 8.19 -6.87
N ASP A 143 -5.46 7.29 -7.28
CA ASP A 143 -5.58 5.85 -7.02
C ASP A 143 -4.65 5.36 -5.88
N LYS A 144 -4.06 6.28 -5.11
CA LYS A 144 -2.98 5.99 -4.15
C LYS A 144 -3.36 6.34 -2.73
N ALA A 145 -3.06 5.42 -1.79
CA ALA A 145 -3.23 5.69 -0.37
C ALA A 145 -2.34 6.87 0.05
N GLY A 146 -2.90 7.83 0.80
CA GLY A 146 -2.21 9.07 1.13
C GLY A 146 -2.02 10.02 -0.06
N ALA A 147 -2.70 9.77 -1.18
CA ALA A 147 -2.71 10.62 -2.36
C ALA A 147 -1.31 10.91 -2.93
N TYR A 148 -0.37 9.96 -2.88
CA TYR A 148 0.93 10.14 -3.53
C TYR A 148 1.62 8.82 -3.93
N ALA A 149 2.56 8.89 -4.88
CA ALA A 149 3.49 7.81 -5.22
C ALA A 149 4.94 8.25 -5.09
N ILE A 150 5.71 7.48 -4.32
CA ILE A 150 7.15 7.70 -4.13
C ILE A 150 7.99 7.59 -5.42
N GLN A 151 7.51 6.83 -6.42
CA GLN A 151 8.20 6.64 -7.70
C GLN A 151 7.85 7.66 -8.78
N GLY A 152 6.78 8.44 -8.57
CA GLY A 152 6.29 9.37 -9.58
C GLY A 152 6.57 10.81 -9.23
N TYR A 153 5.64 11.70 -9.60
CA TYR A 153 5.82 13.15 -9.43
C TYR A 153 5.92 13.56 -7.95
N ALA A 154 5.39 12.78 -7.01
CA ALA A 154 5.57 13.07 -5.60
C ALA A 154 7.00 12.80 -5.08
N ALA A 155 7.91 12.22 -5.88
CA ALA A 155 9.33 12.16 -5.53
C ALA A 155 9.89 13.55 -5.23
N PHE A 156 9.44 14.60 -5.94
CA PHE A 156 9.80 16.01 -5.70
C PHE A 156 9.37 16.54 -4.31
N PHE A 157 8.47 15.84 -3.63
CA PHE A 157 7.94 16.24 -2.33
C PHE A 157 8.71 15.63 -1.17
N ILE A 158 9.46 14.54 -1.41
CA ILE A 158 10.06 13.74 -0.36
C ILE A 158 11.43 14.32 0.02
N LYS A 159 11.58 14.70 1.28
CA LYS A 159 12.87 15.12 1.86
C LYS A 159 13.68 13.95 2.38
N GLU A 160 13.02 12.97 2.97
CA GLU A 160 13.70 11.89 3.68
C GLU A 160 12.80 10.65 3.76
N ILE A 161 13.43 9.48 3.69
CA ILE A 161 12.81 8.19 3.95
C ILE A 161 13.67 7.47 4.99
N ARG A 162 13.06 7.01 6.07
CA ARG A 162 13.73 6.20 7.10
C ARG A 162 13.02 4.85 7.21
N GLY A 163 13.69 3.82 6.69
CA GLY A 163 13.16 2.46 6.60
C GLY A 163 13.26 1.94 5.16
N ASP A 164 12.41 0.98 4.84
CA ASP A 164 12.44 0.32 3.54
C ASP A 164 11.67 1.12 2.47
N TYR A 165 12.34 1.40 1.35
CA TYR A 165 11.76 2.06 0.17
C TYR A 165 10.69 1.18 -0.50
N TYR A 166 10.93 -0.13 -0.59
CA TYR A 166 10.01 -1.09 -1.21
C TYR A 166 8.74 -1.28 -0.39
N ASN A 167 8.82 -1.13 0.94
CA ASN A 167 7.65 -0.97 1.79
C ASN A 167 6.75 0.20 1.36
N VAL A 168 7.34 1.35 1.00
CA VAL A 168 6.57 2.54 0.54
C VAL A 168 5.95 2.28 -0.85
N LEU A 169 6.61 1.47 -1.67
CA LEU A 169 6.04 0.98 -2.92
C LEU A 169 4.85 0.05 -2.73
N GLY A 170 4.76 -0.57 -1.56
CA GLY A 170 3.68 -1.43 -1.14
C GLY A 170 4.02 -2.92 -1.17
N LEU A 171 5.30 -3.27 -1.31
CA LEU A 171 5.78 -4.65 -1.22
C LEU A 171 7.20 -4.65 -0.62
N PRO A 172 7.34 -4.74 0.71
CA PRO A 172 8.66 -4.88 1.34
C PRO A 172 9.31 -6.19 0.90
N LEU A 173 10.57 -6.11 0.47
CA LEU A 173 11.39 -7.25 0.07
C LEU A 173 12.27 -7.74 1.22
#